data_AF-A0A8J6NI52-F1
#
_entry.id   AF-A0A8J6NI52-F1
#
_cell.length_a   1.000
_cell.length_b   1.000
_cell.length_c   1.000
_cell.angle_alpha   90.00
_cell.angle_beta   90.00
_cell.angle_gamma   90.00
#
_symmetry.space_group_name_H-M   'P 1'
#
loop_
_entity.id
_entity.type
_entity.pdbx_description
1 polymer ?
#
loop_
_entity_poly.entity_id
_entity_poly.type
_entity_poly.pdbx_seq_one_letter_code
_entity_poly.pdbx_strand_id
1 'polypeptide(L)' 'MKKLSNDPEMLEEYDFSKGIRGKYAKRYAEGTNVVVIDSDISPYFPDHDSVNEALRALLTIAKRQPKNITKE' A
#
# COMPACT_ATOMS: atom_id res chain seq x y z
N MET A 1 -0.76 -28.12 -7.82
CA MET A 1 -1.51 -27.79 -6.60
C MET A 1 -2.74 -28.67 -6.58
N LYS A 2 -2.97 -29.38 -5.48
CA LYS A 2 -4.06 -30.36 -5.38
C LYS A 2 -5.29 -29.66 -4.82
N LYS A 3 -6.42 -29.79 -5.49
CA LYS A 3 -7.69 -29.22 -5.05
C LYS A 3 -8.33 -30.12 -4.01
N LEU A 4 -9.02 -29.52 -3.04
CA LEU A 4 -9.79 -30.25 -2.04
C LEU A 4 -10.92 -31.03 -2.74
N SER A 5 -11.13 -32.29 -2.37
CA SER A 5 -12.19 -33.12 -2.98
C SER A 5 -13.60 -32.59 -2.75
N ASN A 6 -13.80 -31.85 -1.65
CA ASN A 6 -15.11 -31.39 -1.19
C ASN A 6 -15.37 -29.91 -1.53
N ASP A 7 -14.33 -29.18 -1.95
CA ASP A 7 -14.43 -27.78 -2.36
C ASP A 7 -13.37 -27.50 -3.45
N PRO A 8 -13.77 -27.47 -4.74
CA PRO A 8 -12.86 -27.32 -5.86
C PRO A 8 -12.27 -25.91 -6.01
N GLU A 9 -12.73 -24.93 -5.22
CA GLU A 9 -12.13 -23.60 -5.12
C GLU A 9 -11.00 -23.55 -4.07
N MET A 10 -10.93 -24.57 -3.20
CA MET A 10 -9.94 -24.65 -2.14
C MET A 10 -8.78 -25.58 -2.51
N LEU A 11 -7.57 -25.16 -2.15
CA LEU A 11 -6.36 -25.98 -2.30
C LEU A 11 -6.08 -26.76 -1.01
N GLU A 12 -5.60 -28.00 -1.15
CA GLU A 12 -5.25 -28.87 -0.02
C GLU A 12 -4.16 -28.26 0.87
N GLU A 13 -3.30 -27.41 0.31
CA GLU A 13 -2.22 -26.75 1.02
C GLU A 13 -2.71 -25.59 1.93
N TYR A 14 -3.99 -25.19 1.85
CA TYR A 14 -4.52 -24.09 2.66
C TYR A 14 -4.99 -24.54 4.04
N ASP A 15 -4.26 -24.13 5.09
CA ASP A 15 -4.70 -24.27 6.48
C ASP A 15 -5.44 -23.01 6.96
N PHE A 16 -6.77 -23.05 6.90
CA PHE A 16 -7.66 -22.01 7.46
C PHE A 16 -8.16 -22.33 8.88
N SER A 17 -7.64 -23.36 9.56
CA SER A 17 -8.09 -23.72 10.92
C SER A 17 -7.94 -22.58 11.94
N LYS A 18 -6.99 -21.67 11.69
CA LYS A 18 -6.73 -20.46 12.50
C LYS A 18 -7.31 -19.19 11.88
N GLY A 19 -8.19 -19.32 10.87
CA GLY A 19 -8.82 -18.20 10.19
C GLY A 19 -9.76 -17.42 11.10
N ILE A 20 -9.56 -16.10 11.19
CA ILE A 20 -10.45 -15.20 11.95
C ILE A 20 -11.25 -14.37 10.94
N ARG A 21 -12.58 -14.51 10.96
CA ARG A 21 -13.47 -13.72 10.10
C ARG A 21 -13.26 -12.24 10.36
N GLY A 22 -12.98 -11.47 9.30
CA GLY A 22 -12.84 -10.02 9.39
C GLY A 22 -11.55 -9.52 10.02
N LYS A 23 -10.49 -10.34 10.19
CA LYS A 23 -9.18 -9.94 10.77
C LYS A 23 -8.58 -8.65 10.17
N TYR A 24 -8.89 -8.36 8.90
CA TYR A 24 -8.42 -7.18 8.18
C TYR A 24 -9.56 -6.26 7.71
N ALA A 25 -10.82 -6.60 8.00
CA ALA A 25 -11.99 -5.89 7.46
C ALA A 25 -12.02 -4.42 7.92
N LYS A 26 -11.67 -4.16 9.19
CA LYS A 26 -11.58 -2.79 9.73
C LYS A 26 -10.49 -1.98 9.04
N ARG A 27 -9.29 -2.54 8.88
CA ARG A 27 -8.16 -1.89 8.16
C ARG A 27 -8.49 -1.62 6.70
N TYR A 28 -9.23 -2.52 6.06
CA TYR A 28 -9.69 -2.32 4.70
C TYR A 28 -10.73 -1.18 4.62
N ALA A 29 -11.68 -1.13 5.55
CA ALA A 29 -12.70 -0.09 5.63
C ALA A 29 -12.14 1.30 5.99
N GLU A 30 -11.05 1.35 6.74
CA GLU A 30 -10.29 2.59 7.02
C GLU A 30 -9.66 3.19 5.75
N GLY A 31 -9.58 2.42 4.66
CA GLY A 31 -9.00 2.82 3.39
C GLY A 31 -7.48 2.75 3.43
N THR A 32 -6.91 1.92 2.56
CA THR A 32 -5.47 1.99 2.28
C THR A 32 -5.25 2.97 1.13
N ASN A 33 -4.44 4.00 1.35
CA ASN A 33 -3.99 4.86 0.26
C ASN A 33 -2.88 4.14 -0.53
N VAL A 34 -3.26 3.34 -1.51
CA VAL A 34 -2.31 2.70 -2.43
C VAL A 34 -1.97 3.70 -3.53
N VAL A 35 -0.72 4.13 -3.56
CA VAL A 35 -0.20 5.03 -4.60
C VAL A 35 0.74 4.23 -5.48
N VAL A 36 0.41 4.16 -6.77
CA VAL A 36 1.29 3.57 -7.78
C VAL A 36 2.25 4.66 -8.24
N ILE A 37 3.53 4.31 -8.30
CA ILE A 37 4.60 5.19 -8.79
C ILE A 37 4.85 4.82 -10.25
N ASP A 38 5.14 5.82 -11.08
CA ASP A 38 5.46 5.62 -12.49
C ASP A 38 6.71 4.74 -12.66
N SER A 39 6.73 3.97 -13.77
CA SER A 39 7.76 2.95 -14.02
C SER A 39 9.16 3.52 -14.23
N ASP A 40 9.26 4.78 -14.63
CA ASP A 40 10.52 5.51 -14.76
C ASP A 40 11.10 5.91 -13.40
N ILE A 41 10.26 6.15 -12.40
CA ILE A 41 10.67 6.54 -11.04
C ILE A 41 10.93 5.33 -10.15
N SER A 42 10.19 4.23 -10.36
CA SER A 42 10.31 3.00 -9.57
C SER A 42 11.74 2.44 -9.41
N PRO A 43 12.65 2.49 -10.40
CA PRO A 43 14.02 2.00 -10.25
C PRO A 43 14.85 2.78 -9.22
N TYR A 44 14.48 4.02 -8.90
CA TYR A 44 15.20 4.87 -7.95
C TYR A 44 14.75 4.66 -6.50
N PHE A 45 13.61 4.00 -6.29
CA PHE A 45 13.01 3.80 -4.97
C PHE A 45 12.72 2.30 -4.74
N PRO A 46 13.59 1.58 -4.02
CA PRO A 46 13.46 0.14 -3.84
C PRO A 46 12.29 -0.25 -2.92
N ASP A 47 11.81 0.66 -2.07
CA ASP A 47 10.75 0.41 -1.11
C ASP A 47 9.93 1.67 -0.76
N HIS A 48 8.82 1.47 -0.07
CA HIS A 48 7.94 2.54 0.40
C HIS A 48 8.59 3.48 1.43
N ASP A 49 9.60 3.03 2.18
CA ASP A 49 10.27 3.84 3.19
C ASP A 49 11.11 4.93 2.52
N SER A 50 11.89 4.57 1.49
CA SER A 50 12.70 5.49 0.69
C SER A 50 11.85 6.59 0.00
N VAL A 51 10.69 6.23 -0.53
CA VAL A 51 9.74 7.18 -1.15
C VAL A 51 9.23 8.17 -0.09
N ASN A 52 8.80 7.66 1.05
CA ASN A 52 8.22 8.48 2.11
C ASN A 52 9.27 9.42 2.74
N GLU A 53 10.51 9.00 2.86
CA GLU A 53 11.61 9.84 3.31
C GLU A 53 11.85 11.02 2.35
N ALA A 54 11.95 10.75 1.05
CA ALA A 54 12.13 11.78 0.03
C ALA A 54 10.98 12.81 0.04
N LEU A 55 9.73 12.35 0.12
CA LEU A 55 8.56 13.22 0.20
C LEU A 55 8.56 14.08 1.48
N ARG A 56 8.98 13.53 2.64
CA ARG A 56 9.10 14.31 3.89
C ARG A 56 10.19 15.38 3.81
N ALA A 57 11.31 15.09 3.14
CA ALA A 57 12.35 16.08 2.90
C ALA A 57 11.80 17.23 2.02
N LEU A 58 11.08 16.91 0.96
CA LEU A 58 10.41 17.90 0.10
C LEU A 58 9.38 18.74 0.87
N LEU A 59 8.56 18.13 1.74
CA LEU A 59 7.63 18.86 2.60
C LEU A 59 8.34 19.85 3.52
N THR A 60 9.53 19.51 4.02
CA THR A 60 10.32 20.41 4.88
C THR A 60 10.79 21.63 4.09
N ILE A 61 11.19 21.45 2.83
CA ILE A 61 11.58 22.54 1.94
C ILE A 61 10.36 23.40 1.58
N ALA A 62 9.25 22.75 1.19
CA ALA A 62 8.01 23.43 0.81
C ALA A 62 7.43 24.30 1.94
N LYS A 63 7.49 23.83 3.20
CA LYS A 63 7.06 24.60 4.38
C LYS A 63 7.90 25.85 4.64
N ARG A 64 9.15 25.89 4.16
CA ARG A 64 10.04 27.04 4.30
C ARG A 64 9.83 28.08 3.22
N GLN A 65 9.20 27.71 2.09
CA GLN A 65 8.82 28.69 1.08
C GLN A 65 7.51 29.38 1.48
N PRO A 66 7.44 30.73 1.43
CA PRO A 66 6.17 31.42 1.56
C PRO A 66 5.26 30.96 0.42
N LYS A 67 3.99 30.66 0.75
CA LYS A 67 2.96 30.38 -0.27
C LYS A 67 2.87 31.59 -1.21
N ASN A 68 3.50 31.50 -2.38
CA ASN A 68 3.10 32.33 -3.52
C ASN A 68 1.77 31.76 -4.02
N ILE A 69 0.69 32.16 -3.34
CA ILE A 69 -0.65 31.99 -3.85
C ILE A 69 -0.75 32.97 -5.02
N THR A 70 -0.48 32.51 -6.23
CA THR A 70 -0.94 33.19 -7.45
C THR A 70 -2.45 33.30 -7.34
N LYS A 71 -2.92 34.51 -7.03
CA LYS A 71 -4.31 34.89 -7.20
C LYS A 71 -4.49 35.20 -8.69
N GLU A 72 -5.29 34.42 -9.37
CA GLU A 72 -6.08 34.87 -10.52
C GLU A 72 -7.56 34.93 -10.09
#